data_AF-A0A183N6Z3-F1
#
_entry.id   AF-A0A183N6Z3-F1
#
_cell.length_a   1.000
_cell.length_b   1.000
_cell.length_c   1.000
_cell.angle_alpha   90.00
_cell.angle_beta   90.00
_cell.angle_gamma   90.00
#
_symmetry.space_group_name_H-M   'P 1'
#
loop_
_entity.id
_entity.type
_entity.pdbx_description
1 polymer ?
#
loop_
_entity_poly.entity_id
_entity_poly.type
_entity_poly.pdbx_seq_one_letter_code
_entity_poly.pdbx_strand_id
1 'polypeptide(L)'
;MSKSHNTNDNANYYLPHTLVDRELDRINCNERVRSQMRPQYHYCEGGCNNVSICNGFEIPEKYLQKCRSSEKDVVKKVQVQKSGKSDFILFIRSGDNGSHTPLASADTCELDLDTNRPIAGSIAIYSAMNYIDSNPGELKRVIIHELGHTFGFDYRLFPYLRHDDGSPRTKRNQHTGEPELPTDANEGLEADRTWHTVSSKKTYKRIALTLPSVVNFARNHFRCNELDAVDLESDGDDGSKPSHFERRLSIGEAMSATHDIMASVSGLTLSYFKDTG
;
A
#
# COMPACT_ATOMS: atom_id res chain seq x y z
N MET A 1 -47.27 3.68 23.12
CA MET A 1 -47.00 2.53 22.24
C MET A 1 -45.53 2.57 21.84
N SER A 2 -44.80 1.57 22.31
CA SER A 2 -43.39 1.31 22.03
C SER A 2 -43.14 1.13 20.52
N LYS A 3 -42.11 1.78 19.99
CA LYS A 3 -41.32 1.24 18.88
C LYS A 3 -39.86 1.26 19.32
N SER A 4 -39.40 0.11 19.81
CA SER A 4 -38.00 -0.21 20.01
C SER A 4 -37.28 -0.13 18.65
N HIS A 5 -36.37 0.81 18.50
CA HIS A 5 -35.30 0.67 17.51
C HIS A 5 -34.17 -0.11 18.18
N ASN A 6 -34.10 -1.38 17.80
CA ASN A 6 -33.07 -2.32 18.17
C ASN A 6 -31.77 -1.86 17.51
N THR A 7 -30.91 -1.16 18.24
CA THR A 7 -29.58 -0.74 17.79
C THR A 7 -28.57 -1.80 18.19
N ASN A 8 -28.57 -2.90 17.45
CA ASN A 8 -27.48 -3.89 17.48
C ASN A 8 -26.57 -3.66 16.27
N ASP A 9 -25.96 -2.47 16.18
CA ASP A 9 -24.84 -2.22 15.27
C ASP A 9 -23.53 -2.52 16.01
N ASN A 10 -23.31 -3.82 16.27
CA ASN A 10 -21.96 -4.35 16.43
C ASN A 10 -21.34 -4.44 15.03
N ALA A 11 -20.98 -3.29 14.46
CA ALA A 11 -20.07 -3.23 13.33
C ALA A 11 -18.67 -3.61 13.85
N ASN A 12 -18.45 -4.91 14.02
CA ASN A 12 -17.11 -5.45 14.00
C ASN A 12 -16.54 -5.11 12.62
N TYR A 13 -15.62 -4.15 12.56
CA TYR A 13 -14.77 -3.93 11.40
C TYR A 13 -13.79 -5.10 11.30
N TYR A 14 -14.30 -6.31 11.06
CA TYR A 14 -13.50 -7.34 10.42
C TYR A 14 -13.49 -6.96 8.95
N LEU A 15 -12.31 -6.59 8.47
CA LEU A 15 -11.99 -6.64 7.07
C LEU A 15 -12.45 -8.01 6.55
N PRO A 16 -13.41 -8.06 5.60
CA PRO A 16 -14.00 -9.33 5.19
C PRO A 16 -12.90 -10.26 4.69
N HIS A 17 -12.95 -11.52 5.11
CA HIS A 17 -12.04 -12.60 4.71
C HIS A 17 -11.98 -12.87 3.18
N THR A 18 -12.62 -12.03 2.36
CA THR A 18 -12.55 -12.01 0.90
C THR A 18 -11.45 -11.08 0.35
N LEU A 19 -10.58 -10.50 1.19
CA LEU A 19 -9.42 -9.67 0.79
C LEU A 19 -8.25 -10.45 0.19
N VAL A 20 -8.52 -11.64 -0.34
CA VAL A 20 -7.53 -12.53 -0.95
C VAL A 20 -7.71 -12.41 -2.46
N ASP A 21 -6.61 -12.15 -3.18
CA ASP A 21 -6.46 -12.13 -4.66
C ASP A 21 -6.31 -10.77 -5.38
N ARG A 22 -5.72 -9.78 -4.72
CA ARG A 22 -4.71 -8.96 -5.41
C ARG A 22 -3.40 -9.10 -4.67
N GLU A 23 -2.85 -10.33 -4.71
CA GLU A 23 -1.45 -10.56 -4.37
C GLU A 23 -0.64 -9.47 -5.08
N LEU A 24 0.14 -8.69 -4.33
CA LEU A 24 1.22 -7.88 -4.92
C LEU A 24 1.92 -8.80 -5.92
N ASP A 25 1.85 -8.49 -7.22
CA ASP A 25 2.22 -9.35 -8.34
C ASP A 25 3.69 -9.80 -8.22
N ARG A 26 3.94 -10.77 -7.36
CA ARG A 26 5.22 -11.44 -7.18
C ARG A 26 5.32 -12.47 -8.27
N ILE A 27 5.55 -11.97 -9.47
CA ILE A 27 5.64 -12.72 -10.73
C ILE A 27 4.40 -13.59 -10.92
N ASN A 28 3.45 -13.02 -11.63
CA ASN A 28 2.25 -13.66 -12.15
C ASN A 28 2.57 -15.11 -12.57
N CYS A 29 1.94 -16.09 -11.93
CA CYS A 29 1.94 -17.46 -12.41
C CYS A 29 0.61 -18.12 -12.11
N ASN A 30 0.14 -18.93 -13.05
CA ASN A 30 -1.21 -19.47 -13.04
C ASN A 30 -1.47 -20.40 -11.84
N GLU A 31 -0.41 -21.04 -11.32
CA GLU A 31 -0.50 -21.95 -10.18
C GLU A 31 0.71 -21.78 -9.25
N ARG A 32 0.49 -21.08 -8.13
CA ARG A 32 1.50 -20.82 -7.12
C ARG A 32 1.47 -21.94 -6.06
N VAL A 33 2.54 -22.71 -5.99
CA VAL A 33 2.63 -23.90 -5.15
C VAL A 33 3.66 -23.72 -4.06
N ARG A 34 3.27 -24.04 -2.83
CA ARG A 34 4.15 -24.01 -1.67
C ARG A 34 5.11 -25.21 -1.75
N SER A 35 6.41 -24.95 -1.70
CA SER A 35 7.43 -26.00 -1.66
C SER A 35 7.29 -26.87 -0.40
N GLN A 36 7.34 -28.19 -0.55
CA GLN A 36 7.29 -29.14 0.57
C GLN A 36 8.68 -29.30 1.22
N MET A 37 9.75 -29.27 0.41
CA MET A 37 11.15 -29.33 0.85
C MET A 37 11.62 -28.04 1.51
N ARG A 38 11.10 -26.92 1.05
CA ARG A 38 11.36 -25.60 1.60
C ARG A 38 10.02 -24.89 1.79
N PRO A 39 9.24 -25.20 2.83
CA PRO A 39 7.92 -24.59 3.14
C PRO A 39 7.90 -23.07 3.14
N GLN A 40 9.08 -22.47 3.16
CA GLN A 40 9.36 -21.08 2.91
C GLN A 40 9.01 -20.52 1.53
N TYR A 41 9.24 -21.28 0.48
CA TYR A 41 9.25 -20.73 -0.85
C TYR A 41 8.02 -21.20 -1.61
N HIS A 42 7.49 -20.28 -2.40
CA HIS A 42 6.54 -20.62 -3.43
C HIS A 42 7.30 -20.79 -4.74
N TYR A 43 6.86 -21.73 -5.55
CA TYR A 43 7.28 -21.88 -6.92
C TYR A 43 6.04 -21.96 -7.81
N CYS A 44 6.22 -21.61 -9.06
CA CYS A 44 5.17 -21.63 -10.05
C CYS A 44 5.19 -23.00 -10.73
N GLU A 45 4.28 -23.88 -10.34
CA GLU A 45 4.12 -25.20 -10.95
C GLU A 45 3.60 -24.98 -12.38
N GLY A 46 4.42 -25.30 -13.39
CA GLY A 46 4.16 -24.94 -14.79
C GLY A 46 4.99 -23.77 -15.35
N GLY A 47 5.83 -23.13 -14.52
CA GLY A 47 6.75 -22.08 -14.94
C GLY A 47 6.29 -20.66 -14.61
N CYS A 48 7.22 -19.72 -14.69
CA CYS A 48 6.96 -18.30 -14.45
C CYS A 48 6.42 -17.66 -15.73
N ASN A 49 5.48 -16.72 -15.61
CA ASN A 49 5.08 -15.95 -16.78
C ASN A 49 6.25 -15.07 -17.24
N ASN A 50 6.48 -15.01 -18.55
CA ASN A 50 7.50 -14.13 -19.14
C ASN A 50 7.06 -12.66 -19.15
N VAL A 51 5.84 -12.40 -18.67
CA VAL A 51 5.15 -11.11 -18.63
C VAL A 51 4.47 -10.98 -17.28
N SER A 52 4.70 -9.86 -16.59
CA SER A 52 3.88 -9.43 -15.45
C SER A 52 3.04 -8.24 -15.88
N ILE A 53 1.78 -8.18 -15.44
CA ILE A 53 0.90 -7.04 -15.70
C ILE A 53 0.69 -6.29 -14.40
N CYS A 54 1.01 -5.00 -14.38
CA CYS A 54 0.81 -4.12 -13.23
C CYS A 54 0.01 -2.89 -13.69
N ASN A 55 -1.17 -2.64 -13.11
CA ASN A 55 -2.06 -1.55 -13.53
C ASN A 55 -2.31 -1.50 -15.06
N GLY A 56 -2.42 -2.67 -15.70
CA GLY A 56 -2.58 -2.81 -17.15
C GLY A 56 -1.32 -2.61 -17.99
N PHE A 57 -0.13 -2.50 -17.37
CA PHE A 57 1.15 -2.45 -18.06
C PHE A 57 1.84 -3.81 -18.06
N GLU A 58 2.24 -4.27 -19.23
CA GLU A 58 3.22 -5.34 -19.36
C GLU A 58 4.60 -4.83 -18.92
N ILE A 59 5.11 -5.39 -17.83
CA ILE A 59 6.44 -5.10 -17.31
C ILE A 59 7.47 -5.85 -18.16
N PRO A 60 8.38 -5.14 -18.86
CA PRO A 60 9.38 -5.78 -19.70
C PRO A 60 10.25 -6.77 -18.93
N GLU A 61 10.57 -7.91 -19.55
CA GLU A 61 11.35 -9.01 -18.94
C GLU A 61 12.63 -8.54 -18.23
N LYS A 62 13.34 -7.56 -18.81
CA LYS A 62 14.57 -6.99 -18.22
C LYS A 62 14.38 -6.32 -16.85
N TYR A 63 13.14 -6.07 -16.43
CA TYR A 63 12.78 -5.45 -15.16
C TYR A 63 12.05 -6.40 -14.20
N LEU A 64 11.64 -7.59 -14.68
CA LEU A 64 10.96 -8.61 -13.86
C LEU A 64 11.94 -9.26 -12.89
N GLN A 65 11.56 -9.38 -11.61
CA GLN A 65 12.39 -10.06 -10.61
C GLN A 65 12.55 -11.58 -10.86
N LYS A 66 13.39 -12.24 -10.05
CA LYS A 66 13.61 -13.69 -10.15
C LYS A 66 12.36 -14.47 -9.68
N CYS A 67 11.96 -15.49 -10.43
CA CYS A 67 10.92 -16.45 -10.04
C CYS A 67 11.48 -17.89 -9.93
N ARG A 68 10.73 -18.76 -9.24
CA ARG A 68 11.04 -20.18 -9.05
C ARG A 68 10.01 -21.02 -9.81
N SER A 69 10.45 -21.92 -10.68
CA SER A 69 9.57 -22.76 -11.51
C SER A 69 9.38 -24.18 -11.00
N SER A 70 10.15 -24.62 -10.00
CA SER A 70 9.96 -25.92 -9.37
C SER A 70 10.55 -25.98 -7.97
N GLU A 71 10.15 -27.02 -7.24
CA GLU A 71 10.62 -27.31 -5.89
C GLU A 71 12.13 -27.61 -5.81
N LYS A 72 12.70 -28.14 -6.90
CA LYS A 72 14.13 -28.50 -7.03
C LYS A 72 14.94 -27.42 -7.73
N ASP A 73 14.30 -26.40 -8.30
CA ASP A 73 15.00 -25.39 -9.09
C ASP A 73 15.92 -24.53 -8.23
N VAL A 74 17.20 -24.58 -8.56
CA VAL A 74 18.13 -23.49 -8.29
C VAL A 74 17.90 -22.44 -9.37
N VAL A 75 16.85 -21.64 -9.22
CA VAL A 75 16.62 -20.35 -9.89
C VAL A 75 16.88 -20.38 -11.42
N LYS A 76 15.85 -20.44 -12.26
CA LYS A 76 15.99 -19.85 -13.61
C LYS A 76 16.16 -18.35 -13.39
N LYS A 77 17.43 -17.91 -13.33
CA LYS A 77 17.78 -16.50 -13.22
C LYS A 77 17.37 -15.85 -14.54
N VAL A 78 16.20 -15.22 -14.58
CA VAL A 78 16.18 -13.92 -15.24
C VAL A 78 17.01 -13.05 -14.32
N GLN A 79 18.31 -12.93 -14.62
CA GLN A 79 19.10 -11.91 -13.96
C GLN A 79 18.48 -10.60 -14.41
N VAL A 80 17.77 -9.94 -13.50
CA VAL A 80 17.53 -8.51 -13.61
C VAL A 80 18.91 -7.89 -13.65
N GLN A 81 19.43 -7.63 -14.85
CA GLN A 81 20.41 -6.58 -14.97
C GLN A 81 19.64 -5.34 -14.56
N LYS A 82 19.83 -4.88 -13.32
CA LYS A 82 19.47 -3.51 -12.92
C LYS A 82 19.90 -2.64 -14.09
N SER A 83 18.92 -2.09 -14.81
CA SER A 83 19.22 -1.36 -16.03
C SER A 83 19.92 -0.08 -15.60
N GLY A 84 21.25 -0.13 -15.58
CA GLY A 84 22.10 0.95 -15.07
C GLY A 84 22.00 1.20 -13.56
N LYS A 85 22.44 2.40 -13.16
CA LYS A 85 22.44 2.94 -11.79
C LYS A 85 21.05 3.49 -11.42
N SER A 86 20.01 2.68 -11.56
CA SER A 86 18.63 3.08 -11.27
C SER A 86 18.14 2.41 -9.98
N ASP A 87 17.53 3.18 -9.09
CA ASP A 87 16.96 2.68 -7.83
C ASP A 87 15.46 2.40 -7.94
N PHE A 88 14.77 3.06 -8.88
CA PHE A 88 13.34 2.91 -9.13
C PHE A 88 13.01 3.13 -10.60
N ILE A 89 12.04 2.37 -11.13
CA ILE A 89 11.54 2.50 -12.51
C ILE A 89 10.05 2.79 -12.49
N LEU A 90 9.65 3.86 -13.17
CA LEU A 90 8.24 4.27 -13.27
C LEU A 90 7.72 4.06 -14.69
N PHE A 91 6.66 3.27 -14.83
CA PHE A 91 5.94 3.10 -16.09
C PHE A 91 4.75 4.06 -16.13
N ILE A 92 4.61 4.82 -17.23
CA ILE A 92 3.55 5.83 -17.36
C ILE A 92 2.78 5.58 -18.66
N ARG A 93 1.45 5.63 -18.59
CA ARG A 93 0.53 5.54 -19.74
C ARG A 93 -0.58 6.54 -19.59
N SER A 94 -1.09 6.98 -20.73
CA SER A 94 -2.42 7.60 -20.80
C SER A 94 -3.45 6.48 -20.97
N GLY A 95 -4.51 6.50 -20.17
CA GLY A 95 -5.65 5.60 -20.29
C GLY A 95 -6.85 6.27 -20.95
N ASP A 96 -7.84 5.46 -21.32
CA ASP A 96 -9.12 5.96 -21.85
C ASP A 96 -10.01 6.48 -20.71
N ASN A 97 -10.70 7.59 -20.96
CA ASN A 97 -11.58 8.24 -19.98
C ASN A 97 -12.96 7.55 -19.94
N GLY A 98 -13.23 6.79 -18.88
CA GLY A 98 -14.53 6.19 -18.62
C GLY A 98 -15.35 6.96 -17.59
N SER A 99 -16.68 6.76 -17.57
CA SER A 99 -17.61 7.40 -16.63
C SER A 99 -17.33 7.09 -15.14
N HIS A 100 -16.53 6.06 -14.85
CA HIS A 100 -16.19 5.62 -13.49
C HIS A 100 -14.68 5.41 -13.29
N THR A 101 -13.83 5.92 -14.20
CA THR A 101 -12.38 5.84 -14.02
C THR A 101 -11.90 6.94 -13.08
N PRO A 102 -10.98 6.67 -12.14
CA PRO A 102 -10.38 7.70 -11.30
C PRO A 102 -9.59 8.71 -12.16
N LEU A 103 -9.13 9.81 -11.56
CA LEU A 103 -8.32 10.81 -12.25
C LEU A 103 -7.00 10.20 -12.78
N ALA A 104 -6.38 9.36 -11.95
CA ALA A 104 -5.25 8.50 -12.26
C ALA A 104 -5.34 7.26 -11.35
N SER A 105 -4.51 6.26 -11.61
CA SER A 105 -4.30 5.14 -10.69
C SER A 105 -2.83 4.75 -10.71
N ALA A 106 -2.38 4.15 -9.62
CA ALA A 106 -1.02 3.67 -9.50
C ALA A 106 -0.90 2.40 -8.68
N ASP A 107 0.14 1.64 -8.98
CA ASP A 107 0.50 0.45 -8.23
C ASP A 107 2.01 0.34 -8.10
N THR A 108 2.46 -0.23 -6.98
CA THR A 108 3.81 -0.78 -6.87
C THR A 108 3.85 -2.10 -7.63
N CYS A 109 4.75 -2.22 -8.61
CA CYS A 109 4.81 -3.36 -9.51
C CYS A 109 5.84 -4.41 -9.08
N GLU A 110 6.99 -3.96 -8.57
CA GLU A 110 8.09 -4.86 -8.20
C GLU A 110 8.72 -4.40 -6.89
N LEU A 111 9.06 -5.37 -6.04
CA LEU A 111 9.82 -5.16 -4.82
C LEU A 111 11.21 -5.80 -4.95
N ASP A 112 12.21 -5.14 -4.38
CA ASP A 112 13.54 -5.74 -4.19
C ASP A 112 13.41 -7.02 -3.33
N LEU A 113 14.02 -8.11 -3.77
CA LEU A 113 13.88 -9.41 -3.11
C LEU A 113 14.55 -9.46 -1.73
N ASP A 114 15.59 -8.67 -1.52
CA ASP A 114 16.37 -8.69 -0.28
C ASP A 114 15.82 -7.65 0.72
N THR A 115 15.42 -6.48 0.23
CA THR A 115 14.98 -5.36 1.06
C THR A 115 13.47 -5.12 1.06
N ASN A 116 12.69 -5.79 0.22
CA ASN A 116 11.26 -5.54 0.02
C ASN A 116 10.91 -4.07 -0.31
N ARG A 117 11.87 -3.29 -0.84
CA ARG A 117 11.64 -1.90 -1.23
C ARG A 117 11.00 -1.86 -2.61
N PRO A 118 10.04 -0.97 -2.87
CA PRO A 118 9.58 -0.70 -4.23
C PRO A 118 10.75 -0.33 -5.14
N ILE A 119 10.86 -1.03 -6.27
CA ILE A 119 11.88 -0.81 -7.30
C ILE A 119 11.27 -0.58 -8.68
N ALA A 120 9.98 -0.89 -8.83
CA ALA A 120 9.20 -0.44 -9.97
C ALA A 120 7.76 -0.17 -9.58
N GLY A 121 7.15 0.80 -10.25
CA GLY A 121 5.74 1.13 -10.11
C GLY A 121 5.18 1.65 -11.42
N SER A 122 3.87 1.80 -11.49
CA SER A 122 3.18 2.26 -12.69
C SER A 122 2.12 3.30 -12.35
N ILE A 123 1.93 4.26 -13.25
CA ILE A 123 0.86 5.27 -13.19
C ILE A 123 0.09 5.24 -14.51
N ALA A 124 -1.22 5.03 -14.41
CA ALA A 124 -2.16 5.26 -15.49
C ALA A 124 -2.84 6.61 -15.29
N ILE A 125 -2.66 7.53 -16.25
CA ILE A 125 -3.25 8.86 -16.23
C ILE A 125 -4.51 8.84 -17.10
N TYR A 126 -5.67 9.06 -16.50
CA TYR A 126 -6.95 9.10 -17.20
C TYR A 126 -7.37 10.56 -17.41
N SER A 127 -8.48 10.98 -16.78
CA SER A 127 -9.07 12.29 -16.97
C SER A 127 -8.24 13.41 -16.35
N ALA A 128 -7.24 13.10 -15.51
CA ALA A 128 -6.27 14.08 -15.04
C ALA A 128 -5.50 14.75 -16.19
N MET A 129 -5.35 14.09 -17.34
CA MET A 129 -4.68 14.67 -18.51
C MET A 129 -5.40 15.93 -19.02
N ASN A 130 -6.71 16.07 -18.77
CA ASN A 130 -7.47 17.26 -19.14
C ASN A 130 -7.02 18.53 -18.40
N TYR A 131 -6.27 18.37 -17.30
CA TYR A 131 -5.71 19.48 -16.53
C TYR A 131 -4.37 19.99 -17.06
N ILE A 132 -3.75 19.33 -18.05
CA ILE A 132 -2.38 19.66 -18.49
C ILE A 132 -2.22 21.15 -18.85
N ASP A 133 -3.18 21.70 -19.61
CA ASP A 133 -3.17 23.10 -20.02
C ASP A 133 -4.01 23.99 -19.10
N SER A 134 -5.14 23.47 -18.61
CA SER A 134 -6.13 24.27 -17.87
C SER A 134 -5.75 24.51 -16.41
N ASN A 135 -5.11 23.52 -15.76
CA ASN A 135 -4.69 23.59 -14.37
C ASN A 135 -3.53 22.62 -14.10
N PRO A 136 -2.31 22.91 -14.58
CA PRO A 136 -1.17 22.01 -14.42
C PRO A 136 -0.82 21.72 -12.94
N GLY A 137 -1.22 22.60 -12.02
CA GLY A 137 -1.08 22.36 -10.59
C GLY A 137 -1.95 21.19 -10.11
N GLU A 138 -3.16 21.03 -10.66
CA GLU A 138 -4.05 19.91 -10.36
C GLU A 138 -3.47 18.59 -10.83
N LEU A 139 -3.05 18.54 -12.10
CA LEU A 139 -2.35 17.38 -12.66
C LEU A 139 -1.14 17.01 -11.79
N LYS A 140 -0.33 18.00 -11.40
CA LYS A 140 0.84 17.79 -10.55
C LYS A 140 0.46 17.14 -9.20
N ARG A 141 -0.62 17.59 -8.56
CA ARG A 141 -1.06 17.03 -7.26
C ARG A 141 -1.52 15.59 -7.39
N VAL A 142 -2.31 15.28 -8.41
CA VAL A 142 -2.74 13.92 -8.71
C VAL A 142 -1.53 13.02 -8.96
N ILE A 143 -0.59 13.43 -9.80
CA ILE A 143 0.62 12.62 -10.06
C ILE A 143 1.47 12.43 -8.79
N ILE A 144 1.59 13.45 -7.93
CA ILE A 144 2.31 13.33 -6.65
C ILE A 144 1.64 12.31 -5.72
N HIS A 145 0.31 12.30 -5.65
CA HIS A 145 -0.46 11.33 -4.87
C HIS A 145 -0.21 9.90 -5.40
N GLU A 146 -0.36 9.70 -6.71
CA GLU A 146 -0.12 8.41 -7.36
C GLU A 146 1.33 7.92 -7.18
N LEU A 147 2.31 8.82 -7.23
CA LEU A 147 3.71 8.50 -6.93
C LEU A 147 3.85 7.92 -5.53
N GLY A 148 3.08 8.42 -4.55
CA GLY A 148 3.10 7.89 -3.20
C GLY A 148 2.72 6.40 -3.14
N HIS A 149 1.71 5.98 -3.89
CA HIS A 149 1.36 4.56 -4.04
C HIS A 149 2.44 3.75 -4.75
N THR A 150 3.08 4.31 -5.79
CA THR A 150 4.21 3.62 -6.47
C THR A 150 5.42 3.43 -5.57
N PHE A 151 5.60 4.30 -4.56
CA PHE A 151 6.64 4.19 -3.54
C PHE A 151 6.22 3.37 -2.33
N GLY A 152 5.05 2.73 -2.39
CA GLY A 152 4.62 1.73 -1.44
C GLY A 152 3.75 2.24 -0.30
N PHE A 153 3.19 3.45 -0.40
CA PHE A 153 2.07 3.85 0.45
C PHE A 153 0.83 3.05 0.06
N ASP A 154 0.78 1.81 0.52
CA ASP A 154 -0.27 0.86 0.23
C ASP A 154 -0.38 -0.11 1.41
N TYR A 155 -1.61 -0.40 1.84
CA TYR A 155 -1.81 -1.26 2.98
C TYR A 155 -1.19 -2.65 2.83
N ARG A 156 -1.16 -3.19 1.61
CA ARG A 156 -0.56 -4.48 1.27
C ARG A 156 0.95 -4.49 1.51
N LEU A 157 1.58 -3.31 1.49
CA LEU A 157 3.02 -3.12 1.66
C LEU A 157 3.43 -2.75 3.08
N PHE A 158 2.50 -2.34 3.94
CA PHE A 158 2.80 -2.06 5.34
C PHE A 158 3.50 -3.25 6.04
N PRO A 159 3.15 -4.53 5.76
CA PRO A 159 3.87 -5.64 6.36
C PRO A 159 5.31 -5.80 5.94
N TYR A 160 5.69 -5.16 4.85
CA TYR A 160 7.04 -5.23 4.31
C TYR A 160 7.96 -4.13 4.81
N LEU A 161 7.44 -3.18 5.62
CA LEU A 161 8.22 -2.07 6.17
C LEU A 161 9.38 -2.54 7.04
N ARG A 162 10.44 -1.71 7.08
CA ARG A 162 11.69 -1.98 7.78
C ARG A 162 12.07 -0.84 8.71
N HIS A 163 12.86 -1.18 9.72
CA HIS A 163 13.54 -0.21 10.56
C HIS A 163 14.69 0.45 9.79
N ASP A 164 15.21 1.57 10.30
CA ASP A 164 16.32 2.32 9.71
C ASP A 164 17.62 1.49 9.55
N ASP A 165 17.77 0.40 10.31
CA ASP A 165 18.89 -0.56 10.18
C ASP A 165 18.64 -1.64 9.11
N GLY A 166 17.51 -1.56 8.41
CA GLY A 166 17.06 -2.52 7.40
C GLY A 166 16.41 -3.79 7.96
N SER A 167 16.28 -3.93 9.28
CA SER A 167 15.60 -5.09 9.87
C SER A 167 14.08 -5.01 9.63
N PRO A 168 13.39 -6.14 9.40
CA PRO A 168 11.93 -6.16 9.26
C PRO A 168 11.20 -5.61 10.49
N ARG A 169 10.20 -4.74 10.29
CA ARG A 169 9.31 -4.28 11.39
C ARG A 169 8.32 -5.36 11.81
N THR A 170 7.79 -6.09 10.84
CA THR A 170 6.89 -7.21 11.10
C THR A 170 7.70 -8.49 11.15
N LYS A 171 7.47 -9.32 12.17
CA LYS A 171 8.12 -10.62 12.28
C LYS A 171 7.99 -11.41 10.97
N ARG A 172 9.14 -11.83 10.43
CA ARG A 172 9.20 -12.65 9.21
C ARG A 172 9.17 -14.12 9.60
N ASN A 173 8.43 -14.89 8.82
CA ASN A 173 8.48 -16.33 8.90
C ASN A 173 9.91 -16.75 8.55
N GLN A 174 10.62 -17.35 9.51
CA GLN A 174 12.02 -17.75 9.35
C GLN A 174 12.24 -18.68 8.16
N HIS A 175 11.19 -19.39 7.78
CA HIS A 175 11.16 -20.11 6.55
C HIS A 175 10.91 -19.07 5.44
N THR A 176 9.68 -18.56 5.26
CA THR A 176 9.27 -17.92 4.00
C THR A 176 9.93 -16.58 3.68
N GLY A 177 10.45 -15.89 4.68
CA GLY A 177 10.83 -14.49 4.56
C GLY A 177 9.63 -13.55 4.38
N GLU A 178 8.40 -14.08 4.39
CA GLU A 178 7.16 -13.29 4.37
C GLU A 178 6.78 -12.81 5.77
N PRO A 179 6.05 -11.70 5.89
CA PRO A 179 5.38 -11.30 7.12
C PRO A 179 4.49 -12.43 7.67
N GLU A 180 4.58 -12.70 8.98
CA GLU A 180 3.71 -13.68 9.66
C GLU A 180 2.28 -13.16 9.93
N LEU A 181 2.05 -11.87 9.71
CA LEU A 181 0.74 -11.23 9.87
C LEU A 181 -0.04 -11.22 8.56
N PRO A 182 -1.39 -11.31 8.61
CA PRO A 182 -2.22 -11.11 7.43
C PRO A 182 -2.00 -9.71 6.83
N THR A 183 -2.29 -9.52 5.55
CA THR A 183 -1.94 -8.32 4.76
C THR A 183 -2.50 -7.00 5.31
N ASP A 184 -3.50 -7.09 6.18
CA ASP A 184 -4.16 -6.01 6.88
C ASP A 184 -3.64 -5.73 8.30
N ALA A 185 -2.70 -6.54 8.78
CA ALA A 185 -2.14 -6.44 10.12
C ALA A 185 -0.63 -6.22 10.07
N ASN A 186 -0.18 -5.21 10.81
CA ASN A 186 1.20 -5.10 11.27
C ASN A 186 1.23 -4.87 12.76
N GLU A 187 2.41 -5.10 13.32
CA GLU A 187 2.82 -4.46 14.57
C GLU A 187 2.69 -2.94 14.37
N GLY A 188 1.50 -2.39 14.63
CA GLY A 188 1.22 -0.97 14.45
C GLY A 188 0.27 -0.57 13.33
N LEU A 189 -0.59 -1.48 12.82
CA LEU A 189 -1.72 -1.09 11.97
C LEU A 189 -3.05 -0.97 12.68
N GLU A 190 -3.23 -1.52 13.88
CA GLU A 190 -4.50 -1.42 14.59
C GLU A 190 -4.28 -0.68 15.91
N ALA A 191 -5.07 0.38 16.14
CA ALA A 191 -5.09 1.11 17.39
C ALA A 191 -6.53 1.23 17.91
N ASP A 192 -6.71 1.06 19.21
CA ASP A 192 -7.99 1.31 19.87
C ASP A 192 -8.21 2.82 20.01
N ARG A 193 -9.32 3.33 19.48
CA ARG A 193 -9.73 4.74 19.59
C ARG A 193 -10.98 4.87 20.43
N THR A 194 -10.89 5.59 21.55
CA THR A 194 -12.08 5.88 22.37
C THR A 194 -12.66 7.25 22.04
N TRP A 195 -13.90 7.23 21.56
CA TRP A 195 -14.68 8.44 21.33
C TRP A 195 -15.49 8.81 22.56
N HIS A 196 -15.35 10.06 22.98
CA HIS A 196 -16.18 10.68 23.99
C HIS A 196 -17.26 11.50 23.28
N THR A 197 -18.49 11.00 23.27
CA THR A 197 -19.65 11.76 22.80
C THR A 197 -20.38 12.36 24.01
N VAL A 198 -21.22 13.38 23.76
CA VAL A 198 -22.01 14.05 24.82
C VAL A 198 -22.92 13.06 25.58
N SER A 199 -23.29 11.93 24.97
CA SER A 199 -24.21 10.94 25.56
C SER A 199 -23.56 9.62 25.97
N SER A 200 -22.36 9.29 25.47
CA SER A 200 -21.70 8.01 25.76
C SER A 200 -20.21 7.99 25.43
N LYS A 201 -19.47 7.11 26.11
CA LYS A 201 -18.11 6.73 25.75
C LYS A 201 -18.19 5.45 24.91
N LYS A 202 -17.76 5.51 23.65
CA LYS A 202 -17.73 4.33 22.76
C LYS A 202 -16.34 4.15 22.19
N THR A 203 -15.79 2.96 22.35
CA THR A 203 -14.49 2.57 21.77
C THR A 203 -14.73 1.93 20.41
N TYR A 204 -13.93 2.34 19.43
CA TYR A 204 -13.91 1.78 18.09
C TYR A 204 -12.48 1.39 17.74
N LYS A 205 -12.32 0.26 17.04
CA LYS A 205 -11.06 -0.12 16.43
C LYS A 205 -10.85 0.67 15.14
N ARG A 206 -9.65 1.18 14.94
CA ARG A 206 -9.25 1.88 13.72
C ARG A 206 -7.92 1.33 13.24
N ILE A 207 -7.78 1.31 11.91
CA ILE A 207 -6.49 1.05 11.30
C ILE A 207 -5.69 2.35 11.38
N ALA A 208 -4.49 2.32 11.93
CA ALA A 208 -3.66 3.49 12.21
C ALA A 208 -2.19 3.11 12.18
N LEU A 209 -1.31 4.02 11.77
CA LEU A 209 0.13 3.83 11.71
C LEU A 209 0.80 4.25 13.03
N THR A 210 1.53 3.33 13.67
CA THR A 210 2.35 3.62 14.87
C THR A 210 3.81 3.93 14.56
N LEU A 211 4.13 4.23 13.29
CA LEU A 211 5.52 4.42 12.84
C LEU A 211 6.18 5.60 13.59
N PRO A 212 7.43 5.48 14.08
CA PRO A 212 8.00 6.46 15.02
C PRO A 212 8.08 7.90 14.50
N SER A 213 8.54 8.10 13.26
CA SER A 213 8.61 9.43 12.66
C SER A 213 7.21 9.96 12.37
N VAL A 214 6.28 9.11 11.90
CA VAL A 214 4.87 9.48 11.66
C VAL A 214 4.21 9.99 12.94
N VAL A 215 4.30 9.23 14.03
CA VAL A 215 3.75 9.59 15.33
C VAL A 215 4.42 10.86 15.86
N ASN A 216 5.75 10.97 15.75
CA ASN A 216 6.47 12.16 16.20
C ASN A 216 6.05 13.42 15.42
N PHE A 217 5.90 13.34 14.10
CA PHE A 217 5.38 14.45 13.30
C PHE A 217 3.99 14.85 13.76
N ALA A 218 3.08 13.88 13.90
CA ALA A 218 1.70 14.13 14.28
C ALA A 218 1.55 14.71 15.70
N ARG A 219 2.33 14.22 16.68
CA ARG A 219 2.40 14.81 18.04
C ARG A 219 2.73 16.30 17.99
N ASN A 220 3.74 16.66 17.20
CA ASN A 220 4.18 18.04 17.03
C ASN A 220 3.14 18.89 16.28
N HIS A 221 2.57 18.36 15.19
CA HIS A 221 1.59 19.04 14.38
C HIS A 221 0.29 19.35 15.15
N PHE A 222 -0.26 18.34 15.83
CA PHE A 222 -1.50 18.47 16.60
C PHE A 222 -1.29 18.99 18.03
N ARG A 223 -0.03 19.18 18.46
CA ARG A 223 0.35 19.55 19.84
C ARG A 223 -0.24 18.58 20.88
N CYS A 224 -0.21 17.30 20.57
CA CYS A 224 -0.78 16.24 21.39
C CYS A 224 0.29 15.18 21.68
N ASN A 225 0.99 15.31 22.80
CA ASN A 225 2.09 14.40 23.17
C ASN A 225 1.63 12.96 23.46
N GLU A 226 0.36 12.79 23.82
CA GLU A 226 -0.23 11.48 24.13
C GLU A 226 -0.62 10.69 22.87
N LEU A 227 -0.60 11.32 21.68
CA LEU A 227 -0.90 10.63 20.42
C LEU A 227 0.07 9.47 20.20
N ASP A 228 -0.44 8.28 19.89
CA ASP A 228 0.31 7.02 19.79
C ASP A 228 0.28 6.39 18.40
N ALA A 229 -0.61 6.86 17.52
CA ALA A 229 -0.74 6.43 16.13
C ALA A 229 -1.40 7.53 15.28
N VAL A 230 -1.29 7.43 13.95
CA VAL A 230 -2.01 8.26 12.98
C VAL A 230 -3.01 7.41 12.23
N ASP A 231 -4.29 7.78 12.28
CA ASP A 231 -5.37 6.99 11.68
C ASP A 231 -5.25 6.96 10.14
N LEU A 232 -5.55 5.79 9.57
CA LEU A 232 -5.72 5.59 8.13
C LEU A 232 -7.19 5.70 7.76
N GLU A 233 -7.45 6.04 6.50
CA GLU A 233 -8.80 6.24 5.98
C GLU A 233 -9.67 5.01 6.25
N SER A 234 -10.85 5.30 6.81
CA SER A 234 -11.81 4.30 7.26
C SER A 234 -13.16 4.39 6.56
N ASP A 235 -13.36 5.37 5.66
CA ASP A 235 -14.52 5.57 4.77
C ASP A 235 -14.18 5.48 3.25
N GLY A 236 -15.13 5.10 2.40
CA GLY A 236 -14.89 4.80 0.96
C GLY A 236 -14.84 3.32 0.55
N ASP A 237 -14.35 3.05 -0.65
CA ASP A 237 -14.19 1.72 -1.28
C ASP A 237 -12.74 1.18 -1.14
N ASP A 238 -12.45 0.03 -1.78
CA ASP A 238 -11.13 -0.64 -1.72
C ASP A 238 -10.00 0.21 -2.33
N GLY A 239 -10.33 1.20 -3.17
CA GLY A 239 -9.36 2.17 -3.68
C GLY A 239 -9.04 3.28 -2.66
N SER A 240 -9.87 3.44 -1.63
CA SER A 240 -9.77 4.52 -0.64
C SER A 240 -9.23 4.03 0.72
N LYS A 241 -9.56 2.81 1.14
CA LYS A 241 -9.09 2.24 2.43
C LYS A 241 -8.16 1.05 2.23
N PRO A 242 -7.25 0.77 3.17
CA PRO A 242 -6.60 1.66 4.13
C PRO A 242 -5.26 2.19 3.58
N SER A 243 -5.20 2.54 2.29
CA SER A 243 -4.00 3.06 1.61
C SER A 243 -3.87 4.60 1.65
N HIS A 244 -4.56 5.28 2.56
CA HIS A 244 -4.55 6.73 2.70
C HIS A 244 -4.56 7.16 4.17
N PHE A 245 -4.08 8.36 4.46
CA PHE A 245 -4.34 8.99 5.76
C PHE A 245 -5.81 9.35 5.92
N GLU A 246 -6.33 9.21 7.15
CA GLU A 246 -7.70 9.58 7.51
C GLU A 246 -7.98 11.05 7.20
N ARG A 247 -8.82 11.29 6.19
CA ARG A 247 -9.06 12.62 5.63
C ARG A 247 -9.49 13.63 6.69
N ARG A 248 -10.27 13.21 7.69
CA ARG A 248 -10.72 14.11 8.76
C ARG A 248 -9.56 14.80 9.48
N LEU A 249 -8.40 14.14 9.55
CA LEU A 249 -7.19 14.64 10.22
C LEU A 249 -6.15 15.21 9.25
N SER A 250 -6.25 14.90 7.95
CA SER A 250 -5.21 15.18 6.95
C SER A 250 -5.73 15.98 5.74
N ILE A 251 -6.64 16.92 5.95
CA ILE A 251 -7.06 17.86 4.89
C ILE A 251 -5.84 18.64 4.39
N GLY A 252 -5.64 18.71 3.06
CA GLY A 252 -4.47 19.34 2.45
C GLY A 252 -3.19 18.48 2.43
N GLU A 253 -3.28 17.20 2.79
CA GLU A 253 -2.19 16.23 2.74
C GLU A 253 -2.19 15.47 1.39
N ALA A 254 -1.01 15.22 0.83
CA ALA A 254 -0.86 14.56 -0.48
C ALA A 254 -1.45 13.14 -0.54
N MET A 255 -1.38 12.35 0.53
CA MET A 255 -1.84 10.97 0.65
C MET A 255 -3.17 10.85 1.43
N SER A 256 -3.96 11.92 1.47
CA SER A 256 -5.35 11.88 1.92
C SER A 256 -6.25 11.26 0.84
N ALA A 257 -7.25 10.45 1.22
CA ALA A 257 -8.06 9.63 0.30
C ALA A 257 -8.91 10.41 -0.71
N THR A 258 -9.18 11.68 -0.45
CA THR A 258 -9.90 12.55 -1.39
C THR A 258 -8.98 13.66 -1.84
N HIS A 259 -8.97 13.88 -3.15
CA HIS A 259 -8.23 14.96 -3.78
C HIS A 259 -8.62 16.33 -3.21
N ASP A 260 -7.61 17.10 -2.80
CA ASP A 260 -7.77 18.45 -2.24
C ASP A 260 -6.96 19.47 -3.05
N ILE A 261 -7.57 20.61 -3.36
CA ILE A 261 -6.92 21.71 -4.09
C ILE A 261 -5.71 22.30 -3.35
N MET A 262 -5.65 22.10 -2.03
CA MET A 262 -4.54 22.49 -1.16
C MET A 262 -3.59 21.32 -0.85
N ALA A 263 -3.77 20.15 -1.48
CA ALA A 263 -2.92 18.99 -1.24
C ALA A 263 -1.45 19.34 -1.45
N SER A 264 -0.64 19.00 -0.45
CA SER A 264 0.79 19.25 -0.41
C SER A 264 1.52 18.06 0.24
N VAL A 265 2.75 17.81 -0.20
CA VAL A 265 3.60 16.80 0.44
C VAL A 265 4.04 17.36 1.79
N SER A 266 3.36 16.91 2.84
CA SER A 266 3.62 17.37 4.20
C SER A 266 4.72 16.53 4.86
N GLY A 267 5.17 16.99 6.04
CA GLY A 267 6.06 16.17 6.86
C GLY A 267 5.44 14.86 7.34
N LEU A 268 4.10 14.70 7.26
CA LEU A 268 3.43 13.44 7.58
C LEU A 268 3.77 12.36 6.55
N THR A 269 3.54 12.62 5.26
CA THR A 269 3.91 11.73 4.15
C THR A 269 5.42 11.45 4.12
N LEU A 270 6.25 12.48 4.30
CA LEU A 270 7.71 12.28 4.33
C LEU A 270 8.15 11.42 5.51
N SER A 271 7.47 11.54 6.67
CA SER A 271 7.76 10.70 7.84
C SER A 271 7.38 9.24 7.60
N TYR A 272 6.28 8.99 6.89
CA TYR A 272 5.92 7.63 6.47
C TYR A 272 7.03 7.03 5.59
N PHE A 273 7.44 7.74 4.54
CA PHE A 273 8.48 7.23 3.63
C PHE A 273 9.82 7.03 4.33
N LYS A 274 10.19 7.90 5.26
CA LYS A 274 11.36 7.69 6.11
C LYS A 274 11.27 6.39 6.92
N ASP A 275 10.11 6.11 7.52
CA ASP A 275 9.92 4.93 8.37
C ASP A 275 9.77 3.60 7.59
N THR A 276 9.75 3.65 6.24
CA THR A 276 9.78 2.44 5.39
C THR A 276 11.12 1.72 5.39
N GLY A 277 12.17 2.37 5.91
CA GLY A 277 13.52 1.84 6.08
C GLY A 277 14.54 2.56 5.22
#